data_AF-A0A7W2QAL2-F1
#
_entry.id   AF-A0A7W2QAL2-F1
#
_cell.length_a   1.000
_cell.length_b   1.000
_cell.length_c   1.000
_cell.angle_alpha   90.00
_cell.angle_beta   90.00
_cell.angle_gamma   90.00
#
_symmetry.space_group_name_H-M   'P 1'
#
loop_
_entity.id
_entity.type
_entity.pdbx_description
1 polymer ?
#
loop_
_entity_poly.entity_id
_entity_poly.type
_entity_poly.pdbx_seq_one_letter_code
_entity_poly.pdbx_strand_id
1 'polypeptide(L)'
;MDSQYEIHFVRAGHKEVVRVCARSMSHQRALGIALMHVGACYGQLGVDADLMALAERLSVSQVRWNRASHTMSFAERSSRQAVKLWDSQGSQ
;
A
#
# COMPACT_ATOMS: atom_id res chain seq x y z
N MET A 1 -12.96 -10.71 -2.15
CA MET A 1 -11.80 -10.80 -1.26
C MET A 1 -11.10 -9.46 -1.24
N ASP A 2 -10.69 -9.00 -0.05
CA ASP A 2 -9.89 -7.79 0.08
C ASP A 2 -8.44 -8.08 -0.33
N SER A 3 -7.78 -7.08 -0.91
CA SER A 3 -6.36 -7.14 -1.28
C SER A 3 -5.55 -6.22 -0.40
N GLN A 4 -4.29 -6.58 -0.16
CA GLN A 4 -3.33 -5.67 0.43
C GLN A 4 -2.79 -4.70 -0.63
N TYR A 5 -2.66 -3.44 -0.25
CA TYR A 5 -2.09 -2.38 -1.07
C TYR A 5 -1.01 -1.65 -0.29
N GLU A 6 0.04 -1.24 -0.99
CA GLU A 6 1.00 -0.27 -0.52
C GLU A 6 0.70 1.07 -1.18
N ILE A 7 0.57 2.12 -0.37
CA ILE A 7 0.40 3.50 -0.83
C ILE A 7 1.71 4.21 -0.56
N HIS A 8 2.35 4.68 -1.63
CA HIS A 8 3.61 5.41 -1.59
C HIS A 8 3.31 6.88 -1.85
N PHE A 9 3.88 7.76 -1.03
CA PHE A 9 3.75 9.20 -1.19
C PHE A 9 5.00 9.90 -0.66
N VAL A 10 5.14 11.19 -0.97
CA VAL A 10 6.20 12.05 -0.44
C VAL A 10 5.56 13.08 0.49
N ARG A 11 6.11 13.23 1.69
CA ARG A 11 5.76 14.28 2.64
C ARG A 11 6.98 15.11 3.00
N ALA A 12 6.91 16.43 2.79
CA ALA A 12 8.02 17.35 3.11
C ALA A 12 9.39 16.86 2.59
N GLY A 13 9.42 16.26 1.39
CA GLY A 13 10.64 15.73 0.77
C GLY A 13 10.99 14.28 1.15
N HIS A 14 10.30 13.66 2.10
CA HIS A 14 10.56 12.30 2.54
C HIS A 14 9.54 11.31 1.96
N LYS A 15 10.03 10.18 1.45
CA LYS A 15 9.17 9.10 0.97
C LYS A 15 8.58 8.33 2.16
N GLU A 16 7.27 8.14 2.14
CA GLU A 16 6.52 7.36 3.11
C GLU A 16 5.71 6.26 2.41
N VAL A 17 5.46 5.17 3.14
CA VAL A 17 4.69 4.02 2.65
C VAL A 17 3.74 3.54 3.73
N VAL A 18 2.46 3.40 3.40
CA VAL A 18 1.44 2.81 4.28
C VAL A 18 0.80 1.59 3.63
N ARG A 19 0.57 0.54 4.42
CA ARG A 19 -0.10 -0.70 3.99
C ARG A 19 -1.54 -0.73 4.46
N VAL A 20 -2.45 -1.08 3.57
CA VAL A 20 -3.90 -1.14 3.85
C VAL A 20 -4.56 -2.33 3.16
N CYS A 21 -5.64 -2.84 3.77
CA CYS A 21 -6.54 -3.79 3.13
C CYS A 21 -7.71 -3.04 2.47
N ALA A 22 -7.98 -3.34 1.21
CA ALA A 22 -9.14 -2.79 0.50
C ALA A 22 -9.63 -3.74 -0.60
N ARG A 23 -10.92 -3.69 -0.93
CA ARG A 23 -11.49 -4.45 -2.08
C ARG A 23 -10.90 -3.99 -3.42
N SER A 24 -10.68 -2.69 -3.57
CA SER A 24 -10.11 -2.06 -4.75
C SER A 24 -9.40 -0.77 -4.34
N MET A 25 -8.56 -0.26 -5.24
CA MET A 25 -7.83 0.98 -5.03
C MET A 25 -8.00 1.91 -6.23
N SER A 26 -8.19 3.20 -5.94
CA SER A 26 -8.23 4.29 -6.91
C SER A 26 -7.29 5.39 -6.46
N HIS A 27 -6.96 6.33 -7.35
CA HIS A 27 -6.11 7.46 -6.99
C HIS A 27 -6.70 8.29 -5.84
N GLN A 28 -7.99 8.65 -5.92
CA GLN A 28 -8.70 9.41 -4.87
C GLN A 28 -8.68 8.68 -3.52
N ARG A 29 -8.88 7.36 -3.53
CA ARG A 29 -8.83 6.55 -2.31
C ARG A 29 -7.42 6.50 -1.71
N ALA A 30 -6.40 6.32 -2.55
CA ALA A 30 -5.00 6.34 -2.11
C ALA A 30 -4.60 7.70 -1.54
N LEU A 31 -5.04 8.79 -2.18
CA LEU A 31 -4.84 10.16 -1.69
C LEU A 31 -5.50 10.36 -0.32
N GLY A 32 -6.78 10.03 -0.19
CA GLY A 32 -7.48 10.14 1.10
C GLY A 32 -6.80 9.35 2.22
N ILE A 33 -6.30 8.15 1.93
CA ILE A 33 -5.57 7.35 2.91
C ILE A 33 -4.22 7.98 3.29
N ALA A 34 -3.46 8.49 2.32
CA ALA A 34 -2.23 9.21 2.59
C ALA A 34 -2.49 10.45 3.48
N LEU A 35 -3.56 11.20 3.21
CA LEU A 35 -3.97 12.35 4.01
C LEU A 35 -4.35 11.94 5.44
N MET A 36 -5.15 10.87 5.62
CA MET A 36 -5.47 10.35 6.95
C MET A 36 -4.23 9.90 7.72
N HIS A 37 -3.29 9.24 7.03
CA HIS A 37 -2.05 8.75 7.65
C HIS A 37 -1.23 9.89 8.27
N VAL A 38 -1.20 11.06 7.61
CA VAL A 38 -0.44 12.23 8.07
C VAL A 38 -1.26 13.13 9.01
N GLY A 39 -2.47 12.74 9.38
CA GLY A 39 -3.28 13.40 10.41
C GLY A 39 -4.54 14.13 9.94
N ALA A 40 -4.96 13.99 8.68
CA ALA A 40 -6.25 14.54 8.24
C ALA A 40 -7.42 13.84 8.93
N CYS A 41 -8.38 14.61 9.42
CA CYS A 41 -9.60 14.08 10.03
C CYS A 41 -10.61 13.64 8.97
N TYR A 42 -11.45 12.65 9.29
CA TYR A 42 -12.48 12.15 8.37
C TYR A 42 -13.43 13.25 7.85
N GLY A 43 -13.76 14.24 8.70
CA GLY A 43 -14.57 15.40 8.30
C GLY A 43 -13.93 16.31 7.24
N GLN A 44 -12.60 16.28 7.10
CA GLN A 44 -11.87 17.01 6.06
C GLN A 44 -11.80 16.26 4.74
N LEU A 45 -12.32 15.02 4.69
CA LEU A 45 -12.31 14.14 3.52
C LEU A 45 -13.75 13.88 2.99
N GLY A 46 -14.70 14.75 3.39
CA GLY A 46 -16.09 14.68 2.95
C GLY A 46 -16.27 14.82 1.44
N VAL A 47 -17.51 14.65 0.98
CA VAL A 47 -17.88 14.53 -0.44
C VAL A 47 -17.43 15.72 -1.30
N ASP A 48 -17.35 16.92 -0.70
CA ASP A 48 -16.92 18.17 -1.38
C ASP A 48 -15.51 18.64 -0.97
N ALA A 49 -14.73 17.79 -0.29
CA ALA A 49 -13.39 18.16 0.13
C ALA A 49 -12.45 18.31 -1.07
N ASP A 50 -11.85 19.48 -1.21
CA ASP A 50 -10.72 19.67 -2.11
C ASP A 50 -9.49 18.95 -1.54
N LEU A 51 -9.37 17.67 -1.91
CA LEU A 51 -8.27 16.80 -1.49
C LEU A 51 -6.91 17.31 -1.98
N MET A 52 -6.87 18.09 -3.06
CA MET A 52 -5.62 18.65 -3.59
C MET A 52 -5.14 19.81 -2.72
N ALA A 53 -6.04 20.72 -2.35
CA ALA A 53 -5.72 21.79 -1.39
C ALA A 53 -5.29 21.22 -0.03
N LEU A 54 -5.94 20.15 0.42
CA LEU A 54 -5.56 19.48 1.66
C LEU A 54 -4.17 18.81 1.56
N ALA A 55 -3.87 18.19 0.41
CA ALA A 55 -2.57 17.60 0.15
C ALA A 55 -1.45 18.65 0.13
N GLU A 56 -1.67 19.80 -0.49
CA GLU A 56 -0.72 20.92 -0.48
C GLU A 56 -0.46 21.40 0.96
N ARG A 57 -1.52 21.64 1.73
CA ARG A 57 -1.41 22.09 3.13
C ARG A 57 -0.65 21.10 4.01
N LEU A 58 -0.77 19.81 3.74
CA LEU A 58 -0.09 18.74 4.48
C LEU A 58 1.23 18.32 3.82
N SER A 59 1.68 19.03 2.78
CA SER A 59 2.90 18.75 2.02
C SER A 59 2.96 17.32 1.46
N VAL A 60 1.81 16.73 1.12
CA VAL A 60 1.68 15.38 0.54
C VAL A 60 1.69 15.48 -0.98
N SER A 61 2.53 14.67 -1.63
CA SER A 61 2.67 14.64 -3.09
C SER A 61 3.04 13.25 -3.61
N GLN A 62 3.06 13.09 -4.93
CA GLN A 62 3.47 11.87 -5.63
C GLN A 62 2.74 10.59 -5.15
N VAL A 63 1.46 10.72 -4.82
CA VAL A 63 0.67 9.59 -4.32
C VAL A 63 0.46 8.55 -5.42
N ARG A 64 0.95 7.35 -5.17
CA ARG A 64 0.76 6.18 -6.03
C ARG A 64 0.47 4.95 -5.18
N TRP A 65 -0.11 3.93 -5.79
CA TRP A 65 -0.39 2.68 -5.11
C TRP A 65 -0.01 1.48 -5.98
N ASN A 66 0.40 0.40 -5.32
CA ASN A 66 0.54 -0.91 -5.93
C ASN A 66 -0.26 -1.92 -5.10
N ARG A 67 -0.84 -2.91 -5.78
CA ARG A 67 -1.28 -4.12 -5.08
C ARG A 67 -0.02 -4.71 -4.46
N ALA A 68 -0.06 -5.01 -3.17
CA ALA A 68 0.99 -5.76 -2.51
C ALA A 68 0.86 -7.21 -3.02
N SER A 69 1.40 -7.47 -4.21
CA SER A 69 1.64 -8.81 -4.69
C SER A 69 2.54 -9.45 -3.66
N HIS A 70 2.03 -10.49 -2.97
CA HIS A 70 2.73 -11.28 -1.95
C HIS A 70 4.23 -11.18 -2.14
N THR A 71 4.88 -10.25 -1.45
CA THR A 71 6.33 -10.29 -1.34
C THR A 71 6.51 -11.42 -0.35
N MET A 72 6.55 -12.66 -0.88
CA MET A 72 6.91 -13.81 -0.07
C MET A 72 8.13 -13.38 0.69
N SER A 73 8.01 -13.36 2.01
CA SER A 73 9.15 -13.17 2.88
C SER A 73 10.24 -14.14 2.45
N PHE A 74 11.50 -13.79 2.72
CA PHE A 74 12.61 -14.71 2.44
C PHE A 74 12.32 -16.10 3.02
N ALA A 75 11.73 -16.18 4.21
CA ALA A 75 11.29 -17.42 4.84
C ALA A 75 10.25 -18.21 4.02
N GLU A 76 9.22 -17.55 3.48
CA GLU A 76 8.21 -18.19 2.62
C GLU A 76 8.79 -18.61 1.26
N ARG A 77 9.80 -17.91 0.76
CA ARG A 77 10.52 -18.28 -0.46
C ARG A 77 11.41 -19.50 -0.24
N SER A 78 12.18 -19.51 0.85
CA SER A 78 13.06 -20.63 1.23
C SER A 78 12.28 -21.91 1.52
N SER A 79 11.14 -21.81 2.21
CA SER A 79 10.31 -22.99 2.50
C SER A 79 9.73 -23.62 1.24
N ARG A 80 9.25 -22.82 0.27
CA ARG A 80 8.77 -23.34 -1.02
C ARG A 80 9.88 -23.92 -1.90
N GLN A 81 11.09 -23.37 -1.82
CA GLN A 81 12.25 -23.90 -2.54
C GLN A 81 12.73 -25.22 -1.92
N ALA A 82 12.68 -25.35 -0.58
CA ALA A 82 12.96 -26.59 0.13
C ALA A 82 11.92 -27.69 -0.19
N VAL A 83 10.63 -27.35 -0.26
CA VAL A 83 9.57 -28.30 -0.65
C VAL A 83 9.78 -28.79 -2.10
N LYS A 84 10.08 -27.90 -3.04
CA LYS A 84 10.37 -28.31 -4.43
C LYS A 84 11.58 -29.23 -4.57
N LEU A 85 12.62 -29.04 -3.75
CA LEU A 85 13.79 -29.91 -3.75
C LEU A 85 13.48 -31.29 -3.19
N TRP A 86 12.59 -31.39 -2.20
CA TRP A 86 12.17 -32.67 -1.63
C TRP A 86 11.34 -33.50 -2.61
N ASP A 87 10.40 -32.87 -3.31
CA ASP A 87 9.55 -33.55 -4.31
C ASP A 87 10.34 -34.07 -5.52
N SER A 88 11.49 -33.47 -5.81
CA SER A 88 12.37 -33.85 -6.93
C SER A 88 13.28 -35.04 -6.62
N GLN A 89 13.36 -35.48 -5.36
CA GLN A 89 14.18 -36.63 -4.93
C GLN A 89 13.36 -37.88 -4.59
N GLY A 90 12.03 -37.82 -4.72
CA GLY A 90 11.10 -38.86 -4.27
C GLY A 90 10.44 -39.71 -5.36
N SER A 91 10.97 -39.78 -6.57
CA SER A 91 10.51 -40.75 -7.58
C SER A 91 11.69 -41.56 -8.12
N GLN A 92 12.05 -42.60 -7.37
CA GLN A 92 12.68 -43.80 -7.92
C GLN A 92 11.60 -44.83 -8.24
#